data_AF-A0A661DC10-F1
#
_entry.id   AF-A0A661DC10-F1
#
_cell.length_a   1.000
_cell.length_b   1.000
_cell.length_c   1.000
_cell.angle_alpha   90.00
_cell.angle_beta   90.00
_cell.angle_gamma   90.00
#
_symmetry.space_group_name_H-M   'P 1'
#
loop_
_entity.id
_entity.type
_entity.pdbx_description
1 polymer ?
#
loop_
_entity_poly.entity_id
_entity_poly.type
_entity_poly.pdbx_seq_one_letter_code
_entity_poly.pdbx_strand_id
1 'polypeptide(L)'
;MIKIKYWSLIAMLLWAQSSLADVIDVTIHYVGPTEGSVWLGMQQGLDEANLQGEFLGQKYSLQPVTIEELNQLESVTAILLAVDQEQVLDVAQSKKFSEVAVINMVSDSDLLRSVCLPNLLSITASEKMKQDAVAQMLDKHPESKAHAQGWHQDFKKFAASQLNSRFKKAQGQVMDDDSWAGWAAVRLLSDTIARTQSTDPAVTLTYLKNDIAFDGQKGAGATFRDTGQLRQLVLLVENNKIVAEAPLRGVKGGLDSLGLKSCK
;
A
#
# COMPACT_ATOMS: atom_id res chain seq x y z
N MET A 1 58.68 -37.64 -43.45
CA MET A 1 57.23 -37.94 -43.56
C MET A 1 56.60 -37.66 -42.20
N ILE A 2 55.91 -36.53 -42.08
CA ILE A 2 55.43 -35.94 -40.82
C ILE A 2 54.01 -36.50 -40.53
N LYS A 3 53.81 -37.10 -39.35
CA LYS A 3 52.50 -37.57 -38.87
C LYS A 3 51.73 -36.40 -38.28
N ILE A 4 50.67 -35.96 -38.96
CA ILE A 4 49.70 -34.97 -38.45
C ILE A 4 48.68 -35.74 -37.60
N LYS A 5 48.67 -35.48 -36.29
CA LYS A 5 47.64 -35.96 -35.36
C LYS A 5 46.41 -35.04 -35.50
N TYR A 6 45.31 -35.60 -35.99
CA TYR A 6 43.99 -34.97 -35.94
C TYR A 6 43.53 -34.92 -34.48
N TRP A 7 43.46 -33.73 -33.91
CA TRP A 7 42.73 -33.46 -32.67
C TRP A 7 41.26 -33.28 -33.03
N SER A 8 40.43 -34.21 -32.59
CA SER A 8 38.98 -34.12 -32.68
C SER A 8 38.49 -32.96 -31.82
N LEU A 9 38.14 -31.82 -32.43
CA LEU A 9 37.35 -30.80 -31.76
C LEU A 9 35.93 -31.34 -31.56
N ILE A 10 35.63 -31.71 -30.32
CA ILE A 10 34.27 -31.91 -29.84
C ILE A 10 33.63 -30.53 -29.79
N ALA A 11 32.78 -30.22 -30.78
CA ALA A 11 31.90 -29.07 -30.73
C ALA A 11 30.81 -29.35 -29.67
N MET A 12 31.05 -28.92 -28.44
CA MET A 12 30.00 -28.76 -27.43
C MET A 12 29.08 -27.64 -27.91
N LEU A 13 28.02 -28.00 -28.62
CA LEU A 13 26.82 -27.18 -28.77
C LEU A 13 26.23 -27.00 -27.36
N LEU A 14 26.61 -25.91 -26.70
CA LEU A 14 25.90 -25.37 -25.55
C LEU A 14 24.47 -25.06 -26.04
N TRP A 15 23.55 -25.98 -25.79
CA TRP A 15 22.14 -25.67 -25.74
C TRP A 15 21.96 -24.65 -24.62
N ALA A 16 21.95 -23.37 -24.99
CA ALA A 16 21.41 -22.33 -24.12
C ALA A 16 19.93 -22.66 -23.94
N GLN A 17 19.62 -23.44 -22.92
CA GLN A 17 18.27 -23.50 -22.39
C GLN A 17 17.97 -22.09 -21.92
N SER A 18 17.26 -21.34 -22.77
CA SER A 18 16.48 -20.20 -22.33
C SER A 18 15.43 -20.80 -21.40
N SER A 19 15.76 -20.86 -20.11
CA SER A 19 14.71 -20.84 -19.11
C SER A 19 13.95 -19.54 -19.38
N LEU A 20 12.76 -19.66 -19.97
CA LEU A 20 11.76 -18.62 -19.83
C LEU A 20 11.61 -18.46 -18.32
N ALA A 21 12.13 -17.36 -17.77
CA ALA A 21 11.87 -17.04 -16.39
C ALA A 21 10.34 -16.96 -16.27
N ASP A 22 9.76 -17.85 -15.46
CA ASP A 22 8.31 -17.88 -15.27
C ASP A 22 7.89 -16.50 -14.73
N VAL A 23 7.13 -15.77 -15.54
CA VAL A 23 6.64 -14.45 -15.16
C VAL A 23 5.52 -14.66 -14.13
N ILE A 24 5.64 -13.99 -12.98
CA ILE A 24 4.58 -13.97 -11.98
C ILE A 24 3.55 -12.93 -12.42
N ASP A 25 2.41 -13.40 -12.92
CA ASP A 25 1.25 -12.55 -13.17
C ASP A 25 0.48 -12.31 -11.86
N VAL A 26 0.43 -11.04 -11.45
CA VAL A 26 -0.21 -10.57 -10.22
C VAL A 26 -1.46 -9.80 -10.58
N THR A 27 -2.63 -10.36 -10.26
CA THR A 27 -3.93 -9.68 -10.42
C THR A 27 -4.39 -9.13 -9.07
N ILE A 28 -4.44 -7.80 -8.97
CA ILE A 28 -4.95 -7.11 -7.80
C ILE A 28 -6.42 -6.79 -8.06
N HIS A 29 -7.32 -7.40 -7.28
CA HIS A 29 -8.75 -7.19 -7.43
C HIS A 29 -9.16 -5.93 -6.67
N TYR A 30 -9.97 -5.09 -7.30
CA TYR A 30 -10.38 -3.80 -6.76
C TYR A 30 -11.90 -3.66 -6.79
N VAL A 31 -12.48 -3.19 -5.70
CA VAL A 31 -13.89 -2.80 -5.62
C VAL A 31 -13.95 -1.32 -5.25
N GLY A 32 -14.56 -0.52 -6.12
CA GLY A 32 -14.72 0.93 -5.95
C GLY A 32 -14.82 1.65 -7.29
N PRO A 33 -14.87 3.00 -7.28
CA PRO A 33 -14.94 3.79 -8.51
C PRO A 33 -13.66 3.64 -9.35
N THR A 34 -13.80 3.59 -10.68
CA THR A 34 -12.67 3.58 -11.63
C THR A 34 -12.34 4.99 -12.16
N GLU A 35 -12.66 5.97 -11.34
CA GLU A 35 -12.42 7.40 -11.54
C GLU A 35 -12.12 8.05 -10.18
N GLY A 36 -11.70 9.31 -10.19
CA GLY A 36 -11.35 10.04 -8.97
C GLY A 36 -9.95 9.76 -8.44
N SER A 37 -9.59 10.41 -7.34
CA SER A 37 -8.20 10.50 -6.89
C SER A 37 -7.63 9.15 -6.42
N VAL A 38 -8.40 8.34 -5.69
CA VAL A 38 -7.96 6.99 -5.27
C VAL A 38 -7.59 6.11 -6.46
N TRP A 39 -8.38 6.13 -7.53
CA TRP A 39 -8.12 5.37 -8.75
C TRP A 39 -6.84 5.86 -9.45
N LEU A 40 -6.68 7.18 -9.60
CA LEU A 40 -5.45 7.77 -10.16
C LEU A 40 -4.21 7.42 -9.31
N GLY A 41 -4.37 7.35 -7.99
CA GLY A 41 -3.35 6.88 -7.05
C GLY A 41 -2.92 5.45 -7.32
N MET A 42 -3.89 4.54 -7.45
CA MET A 42 -3.60 3.13 -7.78
C MET A 42 -2.97 2.99 -9.15
N GLN A 43 -3.40 3.75 -10.16
CA GLN A 43 -2.77 3.75 -11.49
C GLN A 43 -1.31 4.18 -11.41
N GLN A 44 -1.01 5.25 -10.68
CA GLN A 44 0.38 5.67 -10.42
C GLN A 44 1.19 4.55 -9.74
N GLY A 45 0.61 3.88 -8.75
CA GLY A 45 1.25 2.74 -8.07
C GLY A 45 1.48 1.56 -9.01
N LEU A 46 0.53 1.26 -9.89
CA LEU A 46 0.59 0.16 -10.86
C LEU A 46 1.69 0.38 -11.89
N ASP A 47 1.80 1.60 -12.42
CA ASP A 47 2.84 1.96 -13.38
C ASP A 47 4.24 1.78 -12.75
N GLU A 48 4.40 2.23 -11.50
CA GLU A 48 5.66 2.06 -10.77
C GLU A 48 5.97 0.59 -10.42
N ALA A 49 4.95 -0.17 -10.04
CA ALA A 49 5.08 -1.60 -9.77
C ALA A 49 5.53 -2.36 -11.01
N ASN A 50 4.98 -2.06 -12.18
CA ASN A 50 5.37 -2.70 -13.44
C ASN A 50 6.78 -2.29 -13.90
N LEU A 51 7.18 -1.03 -13.73
CA LEU A 51 8.57 -0.60 -14.01
C LEU A 51 9.60 -1.39 -13.17
N GLN A 52 9.27 -1.70 -11.92
CA GLN A 52 10.12 -2.55 -11.08
C GLN A 52 9.99 -4.04 -11.46
N GLY A 53 8.77 -4.48 -11.77
CA GLY A 53 8.42 -5.85 -12.11
C GLY A 53 9.12 -6.36 -13.37
N GLU A 54 9.40 -5.49 -14.34
CA GLU A 54 10.18 -5.83 -15.55
C GLU A 54 11.51 -6.53 -15.23
N PHE A 55 12.21 -6.07 -14.18
CA PHE A 55 13.50 -6.66 -13.77
C PHE A 55 13.35 -7.91 -12.89
N LEU A 56 12.17 -8.11 -12.31
CA LEU A 56 11.88 -9.21 -11.38
C LEU A 56 11.10 -10.35 -12.04
N GLY A 57 10.71 -10.21 -13.30
CA GLY A 57 9.81 -11.17 -13.96
C GLY A 57 8.40 -11.13 -13.35
N GLN A 58 7.90 -9.94 -13.01
CA GLN A 58 6.59 -9.77 -12.38
C GLN A 58 5.75 -8.79 -13.20
N LYS A 59 4.47 -9.12 -13.40
CA LYS A 59 3.53 -8.28 -14.13
C LYS A 59 2.28 -8.05 -13.29
N TYR A 60 1.97 -6.79 -13.06
CA TYR A 60 0.85 -6.38 -12.22
C TYR A 60 -0.31 -5.87 -13.07
N SER A 61 -1.53 -6.20 -12.66
CA SER A 61 -2.77 -5.66 -13.21
C SER A 61 -3.74 -5.29 -12.11
N LEU A 62 -4.54 -4.23 -12.34
CA LEU A 62 -5.71 -3.89 -11.54
C LEU A 62 -6.95 -4.40 -12.24
N GLN A 63 -7.73 -5.23 -11.56
CA GLN A 63 -8.98 -5.77 -12.08
C GLN A 63 -10.15 -5.24 -11.24
N PRO A 64 -10.85 -4.19 -11.72
CA PRO A 64 -12.10 -3.75 -11.12
C PRO A 64 -13.15 -4.85 -11.19
N VAL A 65 -13.83 -5.12 -10.08
CA VAL A 65 -14.91 -6.12 -9.95
C VAL A 65 -16.00 -5.62 -9.00
N THR A 66 -17.21 -6.15 -9.12
CA THR A 66 -18.23 -5.99 -8.08
C THR A 66 -18.00 -6.96 -6.92
N ILE A 67 -18.69 -6.75 -5.79
CA ILE A 67 -18.64 -7.68 -4.65
C ILE A 67 -19.20 -9.05 -5.03
N GLU A 68 -20.23 -9.10 -5.88
CA GLU A 68 -20.81 -10.34 -6.40
C GLU A 68 -19.81 -11.11 -7.27
N GLU A 69 -19.14 -10.41 -8.19
CA GLU A 69 -18.08 -11.00 -9.04
C GLU A 69 -16.90 -11.50 -8.19
N LEU A 70 -16.46 -10.70 -7.22
CA LEU A 70 -15.40 -11.07 -6.28
C LEU A 70 -15.73 -12.38 -5.55
N ASN A 71 -16.98 -12.56 -5.13
CA ASN A 71 -17.46 -13.77 -4.48
C ASN A 71 -17.51 -15.01 -5.39
N GLN A 72 -17.40 -14.84 -6.72
CA GLN A 72 -17.37 -15.95 -7.68
C GLN A 72 -15.96 -16.41 -8.03
N LEU A 73 -14.93 -15.60 -7.77
CA LEU A 73 -13.53 -15.92 -8.11
C LEU A 73 -13.00 -17.12 -7.32
N GLU A 74 -12.24 -18.01 -7.96
CA GLU A 74 -11.67 -19.19 -7.28
C GLU A 74 -10.56 -18.81 -6.30
N SER A 75 -9.70 -17.86 -6.68
CA SER A 75 -8.58 -17.38 -5.88
C SER A 75 -8.36 -15.88 -6.06
N VAL A 76 -7.86 -15.23 -5.01
CA VAL A 76 -7.54 -13.80 -4.99
C VAL A 76 -6.28 -13.62 -4.16
N THR A 77 -5.27 -12.92 -4.69
CA THR A 77 -4.03 -12.63 -3.95
C THR A 77 -4.25 -11.57 -2.86
N ALA A 78 -4.92 -10.47 -3.22
CA ALA A 78 -5.30 -9.40 -2.32
C ALA A 78 -6.50 -8.63 -2.89
N ILE A 79 -7.26 -7.95 -2.02
CA ILE A 79 -8.44 -7.17 -2.37
C ILE A 79 -8.22 -5.72 -1.92
N LEU A 80 -8.34 -4.78 -2.85
CA LEU A 80 -8.33 -3.35 -2.59
C LEU A 80 -9.76 -2.80 -2.58
N LEU A 81 -10.12 -2.02 -1.57
CA LEU A 81 -11.46 -1.50 -1.38
C LEU A 81 -11.45 0.03 -1.25
N ALA A 82 -12.20 0.69 -2.13
CA ALA A 82 -12.54 2.11 -2.05
C ALA A 82 -14.08 2.28 -2.01
N VAL A 83 -14.67 1.70 -0.96
CA VAL A 83 -16.12 1.67 -0.70
C VAL A 83 -16.41 2.09 0.74
N ASP A 84 -17.68 2.23 1.10
CA ASP A 84 -18.07 2.58 2.46
C ASP A 84 -17.72 1.48 3.49
N GLN A 85 -17.82 1.83 4.77
CA GLN A 85 -17.44 0.94 5.86
C GLN A 85 -18.27 -0.35 5.92
N GLU A 86 -19.55 -0.32 5.51
CA GLU A 86 -20.44 -1.49 5.60
C GLU A 86 -19.99 -2.52 4.56
N GLN A 87 -19.76 -2.06 3.33
CA GLN A 87 -19.23 -2.88 2.25
C GLN A 87 -17.82 -3.43 2.55
N VAL A 88 -16.95 -2.64 3.19
CA VAL A 88 -15.64 -3.13 3.65
C VAL A 88 -15.79 -4.29 4.63
N LEU A 89 -16.70 -4.16 5.61
CA LEU A 89 -16.93 -5.19 6.61
C LEU A 89 -17.54 -6.45 5.99
N ASP A 90 -18.50 -6.31 5.09
CA ASP A 90 -19.12 -7.44 4.38
C ASP A 90 -18.08 -8.30 3.65
N VAL A 91 -17.13 -7.66 2.95
CA VAL A 91 -16.03 -8.36 2.28
C VAL A 91 -15.07 -8.98 3.30
N ALA A 92 -14.63 -8.21 4.29
CA ALA A 92 -13.62 -8.66 5.25
C ALA A 92 -14.10 -9.80 6.16
N GLN A 93 -15.39 -9.84 6.51
CA GLN A 93 -15.99 -10.89 7.35
C GLN A 93 -16.29 -12.18 6.60
N SER A 94 -16.25 -12.17 5.26
CA SER A 94 -16.47 -13.37 4.46
C SER A 94 -15.43 -14.44 4.77
N LYS A 95 -15.90 -15.65 5.10
CA LYS A 95 -15.03 -16.82 5.32
C LYS A 95 -14.17 -17.16 4.11
N LYS A 96 -14.61 -16.78 2.90
CA LYS A 96 -13.85 -16.99 1.67
C LYS A 96 -12.55 -16.18 1.65
N PHE A 97 -12.53 -15.03 2.30
CA PHE A 97 -11.41 -14.09 2.27
C PHE A 97 -10.64 -14.05 3.61
N SER A 98 -10.82 -15.05 4.49
CA SER A 98 -10.21 -15.06 5.82
C SER A 98 -8.68 -15.05 5.81
N GLU A 99 -8.06 -15.52 4.72
CA GLU A 99 -6.61 -15.52 4.52
C GLU A 99 -6.14 -14.48 3.49
N VAL A 100 -7.08 -13.71 2.91
CA VAL A 100 -6.78 -12.71 1.88
C VAL A 100 -6.65 -11.35 2.54
N ALA A 101 -5.59 -10.60 2.22
CA ALA A 101 -5.48 -9.21 2.65
C ALA A 101 -6.60 -8.36 2.02
N VAL A 102 -7.51 -7.87 2.85
CA VAL A 102 -8.57 -6.94 2.48
C VAL A 102 -8.12 -5.54 2.91
N ILE A 103 -7.84 -4.68 1.94
CA ILE A 103 -7.19 -3.39 2.17
C ILE A 103 -8.19 -2.26 1.92
N ASN A 104 -8.62 -1.60 3.00
CA ASN A 104 -9.39 -0.37 2.97
C ASN A 104 -8.49 0.83 2.67
N MET A 105 -8.85 1.61 1.64
CA MET A 105 -8.07 2.77 1.20
C MET A 105 -8.72 4.12 1.54
N VAL A 106 -10.04 4.19 1.68
CA VAL A 106 -10.76 5.49 1.73
C VAL A 106 -11.54 5.73 3.02
N SER A 107 -12.06 4.68 3.67
CA SER A 107 -12.86 4.84 4.89
C SER A 107 -11.98 5.10 6.12
N ASP A 108 -12.10 6.28 6.71
CA ASP A 108 -11.38 6.68 7.93
C ASP A 108 -12.08 6.24 9.22
N SER A 109 -13.26 5.62 9.11
CA SER A 109 -14.03 5.10 10.24
C SER A 109 -13.19 4.27 11.20
N ASP A 110 -13.24 4.63 12.48
CA ASP A 110 -12.58 3.87 13.54
C ASP A 110 -13.19 2.47 13.72
N LEU A 111 -14.44 2.25 13.27
CA LEU A 111 -15.11 0.94 13.34
C LEU A 111 -14.28 -0.14 12.65
N LEU A 112 -13.73 0.15 11.47
CA LEU A 112 -12.92 -0.78 10.69
C LEU A 112 -11.65 -1.24 11.43
N ARG A 113 -11.21 -0.47 12.43
CA ARG A 113 -10.01 -0.75 13.24
C ARG A 113 -10.39 -1.36 14.60
N SER A 114 -11.60 -1.09 15.11
CA SER A 114 -12.10 -1.65 16.36
C SER A 114 -12.71 -3.04 16.22
N VAL A 115 -13.17 -3.43 15.02
CA VAL A 115 -13.70 -4.79 14.77
C VAL A 115 -12.63 -5.88 14.81
N CYS A 116 -11.35 -5.50 14.64
CA CYS A 116 -10.21 -6.40 14.81
C CYS A 116 -10.24 -7.66 13.96
N LEU A 117 -10.69 -7.51 12.71
CA LEU A 117 -10.65 -8.59 11.73
C LEU A 117 -9.19 -8.83 11.30
N PRO A 118 -8.69 -10.08 11.40
CA PRO A 118 -7.26 -10.36 11.23
C PRO A 118 -6.75 -10.16 9.80
N ASN A 119 -7.64 -10.06 8.82
CA ASN A 119 -7.39 -9.90 7.40
C ASN A 119 -7.70 -8.48 6.88
N LEU A 120 -8.30 -7.61 7.69
CA LEU A 120 -8.63 -6.24 7.32
C LEU A 120 -7.47 -5.30 7.65
N LEU A 121 -6.94 -4.62 6.64
CA LEU A 121 -5.88 -3.63 6.75
C LEU A 121 -6.39 -2.28 6.25
N SER A 122 -6.03 -1.19 6.92
CA SER A 122 -6.49 0.16 6.57
C SER A 122 -5.32 1.10 6.33
N ILE A 123 -5.25 1.66 5.12
CA ILE A 123 -4.19 2.57 4.66
C ILE A 123 -4.49 4.02 5.04
N THR A 124 -5.73 4.48 4.94
CA THR A 124 -6.07 5.87 5.28
C THR A 124 -5.89 6.16 6.78
N ALA A 125 -5.60 7.42 7.10
CA ALA A 125 -5.53 7.87 8.50
C ALA A 125 -6.93 7.83 9.11
N SER A 126 -7.08 7.19 10.27
CA SER A 126 -8.40 7.04 10.91
C SER A 126 -8.88 8.34 11.55
N GLU A 127 -10.17 8.43 11.83
CA GLU A 127 -10.76 9.52 12.63
C GLU A 127 -10.00 9.69 13.95
N LYS A 128 -9.74 8.60 14.69
CA LYS A 128 -8.94 8.65 15.92
C LYS A 128 -7.52 9.16 15.70
N MET A 129 -6.85 8.78 14.61
CA MET A 129 -5.52 9.32 14.29
C MET A 129 -5.56 10.84 14.07
N LYS A 130 -6.55 11.30 13.32
CA LYS A 130 -6.76 12.73 13.03
C LYS A 130 -7.07 13.50 14.32
N GLN A 131 -7.94 12.95 15.17
CA GLN A 131 -8.28 13.52 16.47
C GLN A 131 -7.06 13.60 17.41
N ASP A 132 -6.26 12.53 17.49
CA ASP A 132 -5.05 12.51 18.32
C ASP A 132 -4.01 13.53 17.83
N ALA A 133 -3.84 13.66 16.51
CA ALA A 133 -2.94 14.65 15.93
C ALA A 133 -3.38 16.09 16.29
N VAL A 134 -4.67 16.40 16.16
CA VAL A 134 -5.23 17.70 16.52
C VAL A 134 -5.13 17.95 18.03
N ALA A 135 -5.40 16.94 18.86
CA ALA A 135 -5.26 17.05 20.32
C ALA A 135 -3.82 17.37 20.73
N GLN A 136 -2.82 16.72 20.11
CA GLN A 136 -1.41 17.04 20.34
C GLN A 136 -1.05 18.46 19.91
N MET A 137 -1.67 18.97 18.84
CA MET A 137 -1.48 20.36 18.39
C MET A 137 -2.07 21.35 19.40
N LEU A 138 -3.31 21.13 19.83
CA LEU A 138 -4.02 22.02 20.75
C LEU A 138 -3.40 22.03 22.16
N ASP A 139 -2.78 20.94 22.60
CA ASP A 139 -2.02 20.88 23.86
C ASP A 139 -0.83 21.87 23.86
N LYS A 140 -0.19 22.06 22.70
CA LYS A 140 0.96 22.96 22.55
C LYS A 140 0.61 24.35 22.07
N HIS A 141 -0.44 24.45 21.28
CA HIS A 141 -0.90 25.66 20.60
C HIS A 141 -2.43 25.74 20.68
N PRO A 142 -3.00 26.13 21.84
CA PRO A 142 -4.44 26.14 22.08
C PRO A 142 -5.27 26.99 21.11
N GLU A 143 -4.64 27.99 20.49
CA GLU A 143 -5.23 28.91 19.52
C GLU A 143 -5.22 28.38 18.07
N SER A 144 -4.52 27.27 17.82
CA SER A 144 -4.38 26.67 16.49
C SER A 144 -5.74 26.27 15.91
N LYS A 145 -5.92 26.51 14.62
CA LYS A 145 -7.06 26.07 13.80
C LYS A 145 -6.63 24.97 12.82
N ALA A 146 -5.51 24.32 13.08
CA ALA A 146 -5.02 23.24 12.24
C ALA A 146 -6.03 22.08 12.22
N HIS A 147 -6.25 21.52 11.03
CA HIS A 147 -6.95 20.26 10.85
C HIS A 147 -5.96 19.17 10.44
N ALA A 148 -6.35 17.91 10.58
CA ALA A 148 -5.53 16.76 10.26
C ALA A 148 -5.92 16.15 8.91
N GLN A 149 -4.93 15.79 8.10
CA GLN A 149 -5.09 15.06 6.85
C GLN A 149 -3.97 14.04 6.63
N GLY A 150 -4.23 13.05 5.80
CA GLY A 150 -3.31 11.95 5.50
C GLY A 150 -2.14 12.38 4.61
N TRP A 151 -2.36 13.25 3.63
CA TRP A 151 -1.35 13.66 2.65
C TRP A 151 -1.61 15.07 2.16
N HIS A 152 -0.56 15.81 1.79
CA HIS A 152 -0.70 17.17 1.27
C HIS A 152 0.29 17.37 0.11
N GLN A 153 -0.17 18.03 -0.96
CA GLN A 153 0.61 18.26 -2.19
C GLN A 153 1.97 18.96 -1.95
N ASP A 154 2.06 19.77 -0.90
CA ASP A 154 3.27 20.49 -0.50
C ASP A 154 4.17 19.72 0.48
N PHE A 155 3.85 18.46 0.79
CA PHE A 155 4.71 17.65 1.65
C PHE A 155 6.00 17.29 0.90
N LYS A 156 7.16 17.60 1.51
CA LYS A 156 8.47 17.48 0.85
C LYS A 156 9.39 16.45 1.47
N LYS A 157 9.22 16.13 2.76
CA LYS A 157 10.12 15.23 3.48
C LYS A 157 10.00 13.81 2.93
N PHE A 158 11.02 12.98 3.19
CA PHE A 158 10.99 11.55 2.86
C PHE A 158 10.69 11.24 1.39
N ALA A 159 11.21 12.08 0.49
CA ALA A 159 10.96 12.01 -0.95
C ALA A 159 9.51 12.27 -1.40
N ALA A 160 8.62 12.74 -0.51
CA ALA A 160 7.24 13.10 -0.86
C ALA A 160 7.15 14.12 -2.00
N SER A 161 8.09 15.07 -2.08
CA SER A 161 8.13 16.03 -3.19
C SER A 161 8.30 15.36 -4.56
N GLN A 162 9.01 14.24 -4.61
CA GLN A 162 9.26 13.47 -5.83
C GLN A 162 7.98 12.72 -6.24
N LEU A 163 7.27 12.08 -5.32
CA LEU A 163 5.96 11.48 -5.64
C LEU A 163 4.94 12.53 -6.04
N ASN A 164 4.82 13.64 -5.31
CA ASN A 164 3.93 14.73 -5.69
C ASN A 164 4.22 15.23 -7.11
N SER A 165 5.50 15.36 -7.47
CA SER A 165 5.92 15.78 -8.81
C SER A 165 5.60 14.73 -9.89
N ARG A 166 5.87 13.44 -9.62
CA ARG A 166 5.58 12.34 -10.56
C ARG A 166 4.08 12.16 -10.76
N PHE A 167 3.31 12.13 -9.67
CA PHE A 167 1.86 12.02 -9.70
C PHE A 167 1.23 13.18 -10.51
N LYS A 168 1.63 14.43 -10.22
CA LYS A 168 1.13 15.59 -10.97
C LYS A 168 1.48 15.53 -12.46
N LYS A 169 2.68 15.06 -12.79
CA LYS A 169 3.11 14.89 -14.19
C LYS A 169 2.31 13.81 -14.92
N ALA A 170 2.06 12.68 -14.28
CA ALA A 170 1.39 11.53 -14.89
C ALA A 170 -0.14 11.70 -14.95
N GLN A 171 -0.74 12.16 -13.85
CA GLN A 171 -2.20 12.18 -13.66
C GLN A 171 -2.83 13.56 -13.89
N GLY A 172 -2.02 14.61 -14.03
CA GLY A 172 -2.51 15.99 -14.22
C GLY A 172 -3.20 16.60 -12.99
N GLN A 173 -3.23 15.89 -11.86
CA GLN A 173 -3.84 16.32 -10.59
C GLN A 173 -2.81 16.40 -9.48
N VAL A 174 -3.10 17.16 -8.43
CA VAL A 174 -2.27 17.18 -7.22
C VAL A 174 -2.64 16.00 -6.34
N MET A 175 -1.66 15.42 -5.66
CA MET A 175 -1.91 14.28 -4.79
C MET A 175 -2.57 14.75 -3.49
N ASP A 176 -3.63 14.05 -3.12
CA ASP A 176 -4.44 14.20 -1.91
C ASP A 176 -4.39 12.93 -1.04
N ASP A 177 -5.22 12.86 0.01
CA ASP A 177 -5.29 11.72 0.92
C ASP A 177 -5.61 10.40 0.20
N ASP A 178 -6.62 10.43 -0.66
CA ASP A 178 -7.17 9.26 -1.35
C ASP A 178 -6.23 8.74 -2.44
N SER A 179 -5.67 9.62 -3.27
CA SER A 179 -4.65 9.24 -4.25
C SER A 179 -3.38 8.72 -3.60
N TRP A 180 -2.95 9.28 -2.46
CA TRP A 180 -1.84 8.71 -1.70
C TRP A 180 -2.18 7.32 -1.16
N ALA A 181 -3.39 7.11 -0.63
CA ALA A 181 -3.81 5.81 -0.12
C ALA A 181 -3.87 4.75 -1.23
N GLY A 182 -4.40 5.10 -2.41
CA GLY A 182 -4.41 4.23 -3.60
C GLY A 182 -3.01 3.85 -4.07
N TRP A 183 -2.11 4.83 -4.19
CA TRP A 183 -0.70 4.58 -4.54
C TRP A 183 -0.01 3.68 -3.50
N ALA A 184 -0.20 3.97 -2.21
CA ALA A 184 0.40 3.24 -1.10
C ALA A 184 -0.06 1.77 -1.06
N ALA A 185 -1.34 1.50 -1.31
CA ALA A 185 -1.88 0.15 -1.34
C ALA A 185 -1.24 -0.72 -2.43
N VAL A 186 -1.16 -0.22 -3.66
CA VAL A 186 -0.52 -0.94 -4.76
C VAL A 186 0.98 -1.12 -4.50
N ARG A 187 1.65 -0.09 -3.98
CA ARG A 187 3.07 -0.15 -3.62
C ARG A 187 3.37 -1.21 -2.55
N LEU A 188 2.56 -1.26 -1.49
CA LEU A 188 2.68 -2.27 -0.43
C LEU A 188 2.54 -3.69 -0.97
N LEU A 189 1.54 -3.91 -1.83
CA LEU A 189 1.33 -5.20 -2.46
C LEU A 189 2.49 -5.56 -3.40
N SER A 190 2.90 -4.65 -4.29
CA SER A 190 4.00 -4.93 -5.22
C SER A 190 5.31 -5.22 -4.49
N ASP A 191 5.66 -4.42 -3.48
CA ASP A 191 6.87 -4.65 -2.67
C ASP A 191 6.78 -5.98 -1.89
N THR A 192 5.60 -6.35 -1.40
CA THR A 192 5.37 -7.64 -0.74
C THR A 192 5.62 -8.79 -1.71
N ILE A 193 5.00 -8.78 -2.89
CA ILE A 193 5.20 -9.85 -3.90
C ILE A 193 6.65 -9.89 -4.39
N ALA A 194 7.31 -8.74 -4.55
CA ALA A 194 8.72 -8.67 -4.90
C ALA A 194 9.62 -9.31 -3.84
N ARG A 195 9.23 -9.24 -2.55
CA ARG A 195 9.98 -9.83 -1.43
C ARG A 195 9.69 -11.31 -1.23
N THR A 196 8.43 -11.72 -1.33
CA THR A 196 7.98 -13.09 -1.06
C THR A 196 8.09 -14.00 -2.28
N GLN A 197 8.09 -13.43 -3.49
CA GLN A 197 8.01 -14.17 -4.76
C GLN A 197 6.81 -15.14 -4.79
N SER A 198 5.69 -14.74 -4.18
CA SER A 198 4.51 -15.58 -4.03
C SER A 198 3.23 -14.77 -4.19
N THR A 199 2.26 -15.31 -4.93
CA THR A 199 0.89 -14.79 -5.08
C THR A 199 -0.10 -15.48 -4.14
N ASP A 200 0.38 -16.34 -3.24
CA ASP A 200 -0.44 -16.97 -2.21
C ASP A 200 -1.00 -15.91 -1.24
N PRO A 201 -2.33 -15.88 -1.01
CA PRO A 201 -2.95 -14.87 -0.18
C PRO A 201 -2.50 -14.94 1.28
N ALA A 202 -2.33 -16.14 1.84
CA ALA A 202 -1.93 -16.31 3.23
C ALA A 202 -0.48 -15.84 3.46
N VAL A 203 0.42 -16.13 2.52
CA VAL A 203 1.80 -15.61 2.52
C VAL A 203 1.79 -14.08 2.42
N THR A 204 1.00 -13.53 1.50
CA THR A 204 0.89 -12.07 1.31
C THR A 204 0.37 -11.38 2.57
N LEU A 205 -0.73 -11.87 3.15
CA LEU A 205 -1.31 -11.32 4.38
C LEU A 205 -0.35 -11.44 5.56
N THR A 206 0.33 -12.57 5.70
CA THR A 206 1.31 -12.80 6.79
C THR A 206 2.46 -11.81 6.69
N TYR A 207 3.03 -11.62 5.50
CA TYR A 207 4.11 -10.67 5.28
C TYR A 207 3.65 -9.23 5.55
N LEU A 208 2.48 -8.85 5.05
CA LEU A 208 1.89 -7.52 5.28
C LEU A 208 1.78 -7.20 6.77
N LYS A 209 1.39 -8.18 7.60
CA LYS A 209 1.19 -7.98 9.03
C LYS A 209 2.47 -7.93 9.85
N ASN A 210 3.49 -8.68 9.45
CA ASN A 210 4.63 -8.97 10.33
C ASN A 210 5.95 -8.37 9.85
N ASP A 211 6.14 -8.24 8.54
CA ASP A 211 7.48 -8.10 7.95
C ASP A 211 7.65 -6.86 7.08
N ILE A 212 6.61 -6.02 6.93
CA ILE A 212 6.68 -4.88 6.02
C ILE A 212 7.74 -3.86 6.42
N ALA A 213 8.47 -3.40 5.42
CA ALA A 213 9.37 -2.27 5.47
C ALA A 213 8.86 -1.19 4.50
N PHE A 214 7.80 -0.49 4.90
CA PHE A 214 7.17 0.56 4.11
C PHE A 214 7.52 1.94 4.67
N ASP A 215 7.97 2.85 3.81
CA ASP A 215 8.17 4.26 4.18
C ASP A 215 7.00 5.16 3.78
N GLY A 216 6.17 4.73 2.82
CA GLY A 216 5.01 5.47 2.30
C GLY A 216 5.30 6.91 1.87
N GLN A 217 6.58 7.24 1.63
CA GLN A 217 7.09 8.60 1.48
C GLN A 217 6.66 9.54 2.61
N LYS A 218 6.47 8.95 3.79
CA LYS A 218 6.21 9.60 5.08
C LYS A 218 7.30 9.31 6.10
N GLY A 219 8.36 8.61 5.68
CA GLY A 219 9.47 8.21 6.53
C GLY A 219 9.35 6.76 6.99
N ALA A 220 10.43 6.22 7.54
CA ALA A 220 10.47 4.82 7.94
C ALA A 220 9.52 4.51 9.12
N GLY A 221 9.13 3.24 9.23
CA GLY A 221 8.39 2.72 10.38
C GLY A 221 6.90 2.52 10.16
N ALA A 222 6.41 2.59 8.92
CA ALA A 222 5.02 2.25 8.64
C ALA A 222 4.84 0.72 8.67
N THR A 223 4.15 0.25 9.71
CA THR A 223 3.77 -1.15 9.94
C THR A 223 2.30 -1.23 10.30
N PHE A 224 1.65 -2.37 10.07
CA PHE A 224 0.27 -2.56 10.51
C PHE A 224 0.20 -2.92 12.00
N ARG A 225 -0.85 -2.46 12.67
CA ARG A 225 -1.23 -2.89 14.02
C ARG A 225 -2.06 -4.17 13.97
N ASP A 226 -2.24 -4.78 15.13
CA ASP A 226 -3.24 -5.85 15.32
C ASP A 226 -4.67 -5.39 14.96
N THR A 227 -4.96 -4.09 15.13
CA THR A 227 -6.18 -3.42 14.66
C THR A 227 -6.29 -3.28 13.15
N GLY A 228 -5.27 -3.68 12.38
CA GLY A 228 -5.22 -3.45 10.94
C GLY A 228 -4.90 -2.00 10.54
N GLN A 229 -4.72 -1.08 11.50
CA GLN A 229 -4.37 0.31 11.21
C GLN A 229 -2.89 0.46 10.82
N LEU A 230 -2.61 1.09 9.68
CA LEU A 230 -1.24 1.46 9.32
C LEU A 230 -0.69 2.52 10.29
N ARG A 231 0.49 2.26 10.87
CA ARG A 231 1.30 3.28 11.57
C ARG A 231 1.80 4.28 10.54
N GLN A 232 1.45 5.55 10.69
CA GLN A 232 1.89 6.59 9.76
C GLN A 232 1.82 7.97 10.43
N LEU A 233 2.56 8.92 9.86
CA LEU A 233 2.40 10.33 10.19
C LEU A 233 1.05 10.85 9.72
N VAL A 234 0.52 11.83 10.44
CA VAL A 234 -0.65 12.64 10.06
C VAL A 234 -0.19 14.08 9.92
N LEU A 235 -0.57 14.74 8.83
CA LEU A 235 -0.18 16.12 8.57
C LEU A 235 -1.19 17.06 9.24
N LEU A 236 -0.68 18.09 9.92
CA LEU A 236 -1.49 19.17 10.47
C LEU A 236 -1.41 20.37 9.54
N VAL A 237 -2.55 20.81 9.05
CA VAL A 237 -2.67 21.83 8.01
C VAL A 237 -3.51 22.99 8.50
N GLU A 238 -3.01 24.20 8.32
CA GLU A 238 -3.72 25.44 8.62
C GLU A 238 -3.49 26.43 7.48
N ASN A 239 -4.55 27.10 7.01
CA ASN A 239 -4.49 28.03 5.88
C ASN A 239 -3.79 27.43 4.63
N ASN A 240 -4.09 26.16 4.34
CA ASN A 240 -3.49 25.38 3.23
C ASN A 240 -1.96 25.28 3.30
N LYS A 241 -1.39 25.30 4.51
CA LYS A 241 0.04 25.06 4.76
C LYS A 241 0.20 24.00 5.83
N ILE A 242 1.15 23.10 5.61
CA ILE A 242 1.56 22.12 6.61
C ILE A 242 2.27 22.89 7.73
N VAL A 243 1.66 22.90 8.92
CA VAL A 243 2.21 23.58 10.10
C VAL A 243 2.95 22.62 11.03
N ALA A 244 2.58 21.34 11.01
CA ALA A 244 3.26 20.29 11.77
C ALA A 244 3.02 18.89 11.16
N GLU A 245 3.83 17.93 11.60
CA GLU A 245 3.61 16.50 11.39
C GLU A 245 3.35 15.87 12.75
N ALA A 246 2.24 15.18 12.90
CA ALA A 246 1.96 14.35 14.06
C ALA A 246 2.49 12.94 13.83
N PRO A 247 3.11 12.29 14.83
CA PRO A 247 3.27 12.73 16.22
C PRO A 247 4.17 13.95 16.40
N LEU A 248 3.74 14.93 17.21
CA LEU A 248 4.54 16.12 17.44
C LEU A 248 5.80 15.78 18.24
N ARG A 249 6.91 16.50 17.96
CA ARG A 249 8.19 16.32 18.66
C ARG A 249 7.99 16.34 20.18
N GLY A 250 8.43 15.29 20.88
CA GLY A 250 8.34 15.18 22.35
C GLY A 250 7.10 14.44 22.86
N VAL A 251 6.14 14.09 21.98
CA VAL A 251 5.05 13.17 22.34
C VAL A 251 5.60 11.75 22.49
N LYS A 252 5.32 11.12 23.63
CA LYS A 252 5.77 9.74 23.91
C LYS A 252 5.01 8.74 23.04
N GLY A 253 5.69 7.64 22.67
CA GLY A 253 5.09 6.53 21.93
C GLY A 253 5.22 6.62 20.41
N GLY A 254 5.80 7.70 19.86
CA GLY A 254 6.02 7.81 18.41
C GLY A 254 4.71 7.61 17.64
N LEU A 255 4.74 6.83 16.55
CA LEU A 255 3.55 6.56 15.73
C LEU A 255 2.41 5.91 16.53
N ASP A 256 2.70 5.22 17.64
CA ASP A 256 1.71 4.65 18.57
C ASP A 256 1.05 5.69 19.49
N SER A 257 1.32 6.98 19.29
CA SER A 257 0.51 8.06 19.88
C SER A 257 -0.73 8.42 19.05
N LEU A 258 -0.90 7.83 17.85
CA LEU A 258 -2.00 8.14 16.94
C LEU A 258 -2.90 6.92 16.66
N GLY A 259 -4.19 7.07 16.93
CA GLY A 259 -5.22 6.09 16.57
C GLY A 259 -5.37 4.96 17.59
N LEU A 260 -5.98 3.84 17.14
CA LEU A 260 -6.26 2.69 17.99
C LEU A 260 -5.04 1.76 18.06
N LYS A 261 -4.51 1.60 19.28
CA LYS A 261 -3.22 0.92 19.51
C LYS A 261 -3.30 -0.59 19.56
N SER A 262 -4.41 -1.14 20.02
CA SER A 262 -4.60 -2.57 20.18
C SER A 262 -6.08 -2.95 20.08
N CYS A 263 -6.30 -4.22 19.75
CA CYS A 263 -7.59 -4.89 19.77
C CYS A 263 -8.09 -5.31 21.16
N LYS A 264 -7.27 -5.12 22.20
CA LYS A 264 -7.56 -5.50 23.59
C LYS A 264 -8.04 -4.32 24.41
#